data_AF-D3T9E9-F1
#
_entry.id   AF-D3T9E9-F1
#
_cell.length_a   1.000
_cell.length_b   1.000
_cell.length_c   1.000
_cell.angle_alpha   90.00
_cell.angle_beta   90.00
_cell.angle_gamma   90.00
#
_symmetry.space_group_name_H-M   'P 1'
#
loop_
_entity.id
_entity.type
_entity.pdbx_description
1 polymer ?
#
loop_
_entity_poly.entity_id
_entity_poly.type
_entity_poly.pdbx_seq_one_letter_code
_entity_poly.pdbx_strand_id
1 'polypeptide(L)'
;MIRLSYGTAVKMGLKEGKMLAEPTTAYIMLGERCISNCLFCAQRREGRKEGYLSRVLWLSYTDEVLRNLRGFSRVCFQTLDYPEVVNDLSSLLPLLPSIPVSVSIVPISNEDMKRLKEEGVEIISIALDAATKEIFDDVKGYKVGNRFTWEGHWRALKDAIKIFDSVNTHLIVGLGESDKALYNIMARLSDMGISIALFAFMPVFGGKQPSLHRYRVIQLMRYLFSRNYRNFAEFEDERVMEIIVPEEERKNIMRGIPFLTSGCPGCNRPFYNERPGGKIYNYPFLPKKNVARELIKECEEYAKIIWI
;
A
#
# COMPACT_ATOMS: atom_id res chain seq x y z
N MET A 1 11.90 20.84 -5.02
CA MET A 1 12.50 19.88 -4.06
C MET A 1 11.64 18.62 -4.02
N ILE A 2 12.26 17.44 -3.90
CA ILE A 2 11.56 16.17 -3.70
C ILE A 2 12.07 15.48 -2.43
N ARG A 3 11.39 14.42 -1.98
CA ARG A 3 11.89 13.61 -0.87
C ARG A 3 12.07 12.16 -1.25
N LEU A 4 13.24 11.60 -1.00
CA LEU A 4 13.53 10.17 -1.17
C LEU A 4 13.26 9.44 0.13
N SER A 5 12.66 8.25 0.06
CA SER A 5 12.58 7.40 1.24
C SER A 5 13.99 7.07 1.76
N TYR A 6 14.13 6.82 3.06
CA TYR A 6 15.41 6.43 3.67
C TYR A 6 16.10 5.29 2.91
N GLY A 7 15.35 4.23 2.57
CA GLY A 7 15.90 3.10 1.83
C GLY A 7 16.40 3.48 0.43
N THR A 8 15.65 4.34 -0.28
CA THR A 8 16.06 4.83 -1.61
C THR A 8 17.34 5.65 -1.51
N ALA A 9 17.44 6.57 -0.54
CA ALA A 9 18.64 7.37 -0.32
C ALA A 9 19.87 6.51 0.04
N VAL A 10 19.70 5.49 0.87
CA VAL A 10 20.79 4.57 1.24
C VAL A 10 21.25 3.76 0.04
N LYS A 11 20.33 3.18 -0.74
CA LYS A 11 20.68 2.44 -1.97
C LYS A 11 21.41 3.31 -2.99
N MET A 12 21.06 4.58 -3.10
CA MET A 12 21.72 5.53 -4.01
C MET A 12 23.07 6.03 -3.47
N GLY A 13 23.51 5.60 -2.29
CA GLY A 13 24.75 6.09 -1.67
C GLY A 13 24.68 7.53 -1.16
N LEU A 14 23.49 8.14 -1.13
CA LEU A 14 23.27 9.52 -0.68
C LEU A 14 23.16 9.64 0.85
N LYS A 15 23.04 8.49 1.53
CA LYS A 15 22.95 8.40 2.98
C LYS A 15 23.56 7.09 3.45
N GLU A 16 24.41 7.15 4.46
CA GLU A 16 24.87 5.93 5.14
C GLU A 16 23.76 5.35 6.01
N GLY A 17 23.56 4.04 5.95
CA GLY A 17 22.45 3.38 6.62
C GLY A 17 22.48 1.87 6.53
N LYS A 18 21.82 1.21 7.48
CA LYS A 18 21.55 -0.23 7.43
C LYS A 18 20.16 -0.48 6.87
N MET A 19 20.03 -1.49 6.03
CA MET A 19 18.75 -1.92 5.48
C MET A 19 18.57 -3.42 5.73
N LEU A 20 17.36 -3.82 6.16
CA LEU A 20 17.01 -5.23 6.23
C LEU A 20 16.91 -5.84 4.82
N ALA A 21 16.38 -5.06 3.88
CA ALA A 21 16.24 -5.40 2.49
C ALA A 21 16.57 -4.18 1.64
N GLU A 22 17.39 -4.37 0.62
CA GLU A 22 17.66 -3.34 -0.37
C GLU A 22 16.40 -3.09 -1.23
N PRO A 23 15.94 -1.84 -1.40
CA PRO A 23 14.73 -1.57 -2.16
C PRO A 23 14.92 -1.85 -3.65
N THR A 24 13.97 -2.58 -4.24
CA THR A 24 13.88 -2.78 -5.69
C THR A 24 13.10 -1.66 -6.36
N THR A 25 12.23 -0.95 -5.62
CA THR A 25 11.52 0.26 -6.09
C THR A 25 12.13 1.52 -5.47
N ALA A 26 12.34 2.56 -6.28
CA ALA A 26 12.67 3.90 -5.78
C ALA A 26 11.39 4.60 -5.31
N TYR A 27 11.28 4.87 -4.01
CA TYR A 27 10.12 5.54 -3.43
C TYR A 27 10.41 7.03 -3.27
N ILE A 28 9.58 7.85 -3.90
CA ILE A 28 9.75 9.30 -3.99
C ILE A 28 8.48 9.96 -3.52
N MET A 29 8.58 10.85 -2.53
CA MET A 29 7.45 11.61 -2.02
C MET A 29 7.49 13.00 -2.61
N LEU A 30 6.34 13.41 -3.15
CA LEU A 30 6.16 14.68 -3.84
C LEU A 30 5.14 15.55 -3.09
N GLY A 31 5.48 16.81 -2.91
CA GLY A 31 4.67 17.80 -2.17
C GLY A 31 5.29 18.18 -0.82
N GLU A 32 5.21 19.46 -0.48
CA GLU A 32 5.78 19.97 0.78
C GLU A 32 4.82 19.93 1.95
N ARG A 33 3.53 20.18 1.72
CA ARG A 33 2.50 20.20 2.75
C ARG A 33 1.21 19.60 2.17
N CYS A 34 0.59 18.70 2.93
CA CYS A 34 -0.69 18.12 2.57
C CYS A 34 -1.82 19.06 3.06
N ILE A 35 -2.81 19.32 2.20
CA ILE A 35 -4.02 20.06 2.59
C ILE A 35 -5.06 19.17 3.27
N SER A 36 -4.93 17.85 3.11
CA SER A 36 -5.80 16.84 3.74
C SER A 36 -5.32 16.42 5.13
N ASN A 37 -6.24 15.90 5.92
CA ASN A 37 -6.13 15.65 7.35
C ASN A 37 -6.44 14.19 7.73
N CYS A 38 -6.07 13.22 6.90
CA CYS A 38 -6.30 11.80 7.20
C CYS A 38 -5.70 11.44 8.58
N LEU A 39 -6.51 10.95 9.51
CA LEU A 39 -6.14 10.84 10.93
C LEU A 39 -5.00 9.85 11.21
N PHE A 40 -4.82 8.87 10.32
CA PHE A 40 -3.74 7.89 10.39
C PHE A 40 -2.42 8.37 9.76
N CYS A 41 -2.41 9.51 9.06
CA CYS A 41 -1.30 9.90 8.20
C CYS A 41 -0.36 10.92 8.86
N ALA A 42 0.94 10.61 8.94
CA ALA A 42 1.97 11.52 9.44
C ALA A 42 2.03 12.87 8.71
N GLN A 43 1.56 12.95 7.46
CA GLN A 43 1.52 14.18 6.67
C GLN A 43 0.20 14.96 6.81
N ARG A 44 -0.72 14.57 7.71
CA ARG A 44 -1.99 15.27 7.91
C ARG A 44 -1.79 16.77 8.18
N ARG A 45 -2.70 17.59 7.66
CA ARG A 45 -2.68 19.06 7.77
C ARG A 45 -2.48 19.54 9.21
N GLU A 46 -3.16 18.91 10.16
CA GLU A 46 -3.11 19.25 11.59
C GLU A 46 -2.24 18.26 12.38
N GLY A 47 -1.15 18.72 13.00
CA GLY A 47 -0.27 17.84 13.77
C GLY A 47 0.63 16.97 12.89
N ARG A 48 1.07 17.51 11.74
CA ARG A 48 2.07 16.92 10.84
C ARG A 48 3.33 16.47 11.60
N LYS A 49 3.90 15.33 11.21
CA LYS A 49 5.25 14.88 11.57
C LYS A 49 6.20 15.10 10.40
N GLU A 50 7.03 16.13 10.51
CA GLU A 50 7.95 16.53 9.44
C GLU A 50 8.93 15.42 9.06
N GLY A 51 9.18 15.25 7.76
CA GLY A 51 10.09 14.23 7.25
C GLY A 51 9.57 12.79 7.35
N TYR A 52 8.34 12.54 7.83
CA TYR A 52 7.83 11.17 7.98
C TYR A 52 6.59 10.89 7.13
N LEU A 53 6.56 9.74 6.46
CA LEU A 53 5.32 9.14 5.95
C LEU A 53 5.18 7.77 6.62
N SER A 54 4.04 7.55 7.27
CA SER A 54 3.96 6.58 8.37
C SER A 54 5.09 6.88 9.37
N ARG A 55 6.06 5.98 9.53
CA ARG A 55 7.27 6.20 10.36
C ARG A 55 8.57 6.13 9.59
N VAL A 56 8.50 5.98 8.27
CA VAL A 56 9.69 5.98 7.42
C VAL A 56 10.15 7.42 7.27
N LEU A 57 11.45 7.64 7.40
CA LEU A 57 12.08 8.94 7.16
C LEU A 57 12.19 9.21 5.65
N TRP A 58 11.88 10.44 5.26
CA TRP A 58 11.92 10.95 3.89
C TRP A 58 12.83 12.16 3.83
N LEU A 59 13.95 11.99 3.13
CA LEU A 59 15.06 12.92 3.08
C LEU A 59 14.92 13.85 1.88
N SER A 60 15.16 15.15 2.08
CA SER A 60 14.97 16.18 1.06
C SER A 60 16.15 16.25 0.11
N TYR A 61 15.86 16.32 -1.20
CA TYR A 61 16.86 16.49 -2.26
C TYR A 61 16.32 17.40 -3.37
N THR A 62 17.22 17.94 -4.20
CA THR A 62 16.84 18.55 -5.48
C THR A 62 16.31 17.48 -6.43
N ASP A 63 15.52 17.88 -7.42
CA ASP A 63 14.95 16.97 -8.43
C ASP A 63 16.02 16.37 -9.37
N GLU A 64 17.17 17.01 -9.53
CA GLU A 64 18.31 16.50 -10.30
C GLU A 64 18.73 15.08 -9.89
N VAL A 65 18.52 14.72 -8.62
CA VAL A 65 18.82 13.37 -8.09
C VAL A 65 18.09 12.26 -8.86
N LEU A 66 16.95 12.57 -9.47
CA LEU A 66 16.14 11.63 -10.26
C LEU A 66 16.90 11.08 -11.46
N ARG A 67 17.79 11.88 -12.07
CA ARG A 67 18.60 11.47 -13.24
C ARG A 67 19.55 10.32 -12.92
N ASN A 68 19.94 10.21 -11.64
CA ASN A 68 20.89 9.24 -11.12
C ASN A 68 20.25 7.96 -10.58
N LEU A 69 18.94 7.77 -10.74
CA LEU A 69 18.27 6.53 -10.33
C LEU A 69 18.79 5.35 -11.16
N ARG A 70 19.45 4.37 -10.52
CA ARG A 70 19.98 3.16 -11.15
C ARG A 70 19.75 1.95 -10.26
N GLY A 71 19.65 0.76 -10.85
CA GLY A 71 19.45 -0.49 -10.09
C GLY A 71 18.06 -0.66 -9.46
N PHE A 72 17.07 0.11 -9.91
CA PHE A 72 15.67 -0.02 -9.50
C PHE A 72 14.85 -0.65 -10.63
N SER A 73 13.91 -1.52 -10.29
CA SER A 73 12.96 -2.09 -11.24
C SER A 73 11.79 -1.16 -11.52
N ARG A 74 11.55 -0.17 -10.65
CA ARG A 74 10.41 0.74 -10.71
C ARG A 74 10.67 2.03 -9.93
N VAL A 75 10.07 3.12 -10.35
CA VAL A 75 9.91 4.37 -9.59
C VAL A 75 8.48 4.46 -9.10
N CYS A 76 8.28 4.72 -7.81
CA CYS A 76 6.96 4.92 -7.21
C CYS A 76 6.88 6.30 -6.58
N PHE A 77 6.10 7.19 -7.20
CA PHE A 77 5.73 8.46 -6.58
C PHE A 77 4.61 8.25 -5.56
N GLN A 78 4.81 8.78 -4.36
CA GLN A 78 3.81 8.91 -3.31
C GLN A 78 3.51 10.39 -3.15
N THR A 79 2.39 10.85 -3.70
CA THR A 79 2.10 12.28 -3.70
C THR A 79 1.30 12.68 -2.46
N LEU A 80 1.58 13.88 -1.96
CA LEU A 80 0.68 14.55 -1.02
C LEU A 80 -0.51 15.14 -1.78
N ASP A 81 -1.47 15.61 -1.01
CA ASP A 81 -2.63 16.33 -1.53
C ASP A 81 -2.37 17.84 -1.57
N TYR A 82 -2.24 18.41 -2.77
CA TYR A 82 -2.09 19.84 -3.03
C TYR A 82 -2.44 20.16 -4.50
N PRO A 83 -2.81 21.42 -4.84
CA PRO A 83 -3.38 21.75 -6.17
C PRO A 83 -2.48 21.45 -7.37
N GLU A 84 -1.17 21.69 -7.27
CA GLU A 84 -0.22 21.62 -8.38
C GLU A 84 0.34 20.21 -8.62
N VAL A 85 -0.12 19.20 -7.86
CA VAL A 85 0.48 17.87 -7.78
C VAL A 85 0.64 17.17 -9.13
N VAL A 86 -0.30 17.35 -10.06
CA VAL A 86 -0.23 16.77 -11.40
C VAL A 86 0.85 17.48 -12.22
N ASN A 87 0.87 18.81 -12.22
CA ASN A 87 1.84 19.60 -12.98
C ASN A 87 3.27 19.35 -12.49
N ASP A 88 3.46 19.34 -11.18
CA ASP A 88 4.75 19.05 -10.57
C ASP A 88 5.21 17.63 -10.92
N LEU A 89 4.31 16.64 -10.82
CA LEU A 89 4.62 15.27 -11.21
C LEU A 89 5.03 15.19 -12.69
N SER A 90 4.24 15.76 -13.60
CA SER A 90 4.53 15.81 -15.04
C SER A 90 5.89 16.45 -15.35
N SER A 91 6.28 17.49 -14.61
CA SER A 91 7.58 18.15 -14.78
C SER A 91 8.78 17.26 -14.41
N LEU A 92 8.56 16.27 -13.52
CA LEU A 92 9.61 15.38 -13.01
C LEU A 92 9.76 14.11 -13.85
N LEU A 93 8.71 13.65 -14.54
CA LEU A 93 8.75 12.43 -15.35
C LEU A 93 9.88 12.45 -16.41
N PRO A 94 10.15 13.54 -17.15
CA PRO A 94 11.25 13.61 -18.11
C PRO A 94 12.65 13.52 -17.49
N LEU A 95 12.79 13.72 -16.18
CA LEU A 95 14.07 13.60 -15.48
C LEU A 95 14.44 12.14 -15.19
N LEU A 96 13.45 11.24 -15.24
CA LEU A 96 13.65 9.84 -14.92
C LEU A 96 14.38 9.12 -16.06
N PRO A 97 15.29 8.19 -15.73
CA PRO A 97 15.77 7.20 -16.70
C PRO A 97 14.63 6.28 -17.15
N SER A 98 14.88 5.45 -18.16
CA SER A 98 13.93 4.44 -18.66
C SER A 98 13.67 3.34 -17.61
N ILE A 99 12.84 3.66 -16.61
CA ILE A 99 12.41 2.80 -15.52
C ILE A 99 10.89 2.94 -15.42
N PRO A 100 10.13 1.83 -15.34
CA PRO A 100 8.69 1.84 -15.13
C PRO A 100 8.24 2.76 -13.98
N VAL A 101 7.16 3.52 -14.19
CA VAL A 101 6.67 4.49 -13.20
C VAL A 101 5.29 4.09 -12.66
N SER A 102 5.14 4.16 -11.35
CA SER A 102 3.85 4.08 -10.67
C SER A 102 3.61 5.31 -9.83
N VAL A 103 2.36 5.73 -9.73
CA VAL A 103 1.97 6.94 -8.99
C VAL A 103 0.85 6.58 -8.03
N SER A 104 1.06 6.85 -6.74
CA SER A 104 -0.01 6.87 -5.75
C SER A 104 -0.41 8.32 -5.50
N ILE A 105 -1.64 8.65 -5.87
CA ILE A 105 -2.16 10.02 -5.90
C ILE A 105 -3.62 10.04 -5.43
N VAL A 106 -4.06 11.21 -4.95
CA VAL A 106 -5.47 11.49 -4.65
C VAL A 106 -6.34 11.34 -5.92
N PRO A 107 -7.67 11.23 -5.80
CA PRO A 107 -8.54 11.37 -6.96
C PRO A 107 -8.26 12.66 -7.74
N ILE A 108 -8.02 12.53 -9.04
CA ILE A 108 -7.80 13.61 -10.01
C ILE A 108 -8.79 13.48 -11.17
N SER A 109 -8.79 14.47 -12.08
CA SER A 109 -9.67 14.45 -13.26
C SER A 109 -9.32 13.33 -14.25
N ASN A 110 -10.25 13.00 -15.15
CA ASN A 110 -9.99 12.01 -16.20
C ASN A 110 -8.98 12.54 -17.21
N GLU A 111 -8.98 13.85 -17.45
CA GLU A 111 -8.04 14.56 -18.28
C GLU A 111 -6.62 14.43 -17.72
N ASP A 112 -6.44 14.67 -16.42
CA ASP A 112 -5.15 14.51 -15.76
C ASP A 112 -4.68 13.04 -15.74
N MET A 113 -5.60 12.09 -15.53
CA MET A 113 -5.26 10.66 -15.61
C MET A 113 -4.74 10.27 -17.00
N LYS A 114 -5.41 10.73 -18.07
CA LYS A 114 -4.98 10.49 -19.46
C LYS A 114 -3.62 11.13 -19.74
N ARG A 115 -3.44 12.39 -19.31
CA ARG A 115 -2.16 13.09 -19.43
C ARG A 115 -1.03 12.31 -18.76
N LEU A 116 -1.20 11.86 -17.52
CA LEU A 116 -0.18 11.08 -16.81
C LEU A 116 0.12 9.75 -17.53
N LYS A 117 -0.90 9.08 -18.09
CA LYS A 117 -0.72 7.86 -18.89
C LYS A 117 0.10 8.12 -20.15
N GLU A 118 -0.20 9.20 -20.88
CA GLU A 118 0.53 9.63 -22.09
C GLU A 118 1.98 10.02 -21.78
N GLU A 119 2.22 10.60 -20.60
CA GLU A 119 3.56 10.95 -20.09
C GLU A 119 4.35 9.73 -19.55
N GLY A 120 3.79 8.51 -19.64
CA GLY A 120 4.49 7.26 -19.34
C GLY A 120 4.24 6.66 -17.95
N VAL A 121 3.26 7.15 -17.20
CA VAL A 121 2.82 6.47 -15.96
C VAL A 121 2.12 5.16 -16.31
N GLU A 122 2.66 4.05 -15.82
CA GLU A 122 2.15 2.71 -16.14
C GLU A 122 1.02 2.29 -15.19
N ILE A 123 1.17 2.60 -13.90
CA ILE A 123 0.24 2.17 -12.84
C ILE A 123 -0.17 3.38 -12.00
N ILE A 124 -1.47 3.60 -11.85
CA ILE A 124 -2.02 4.56 -10.91
C ILE A 124 -2.58 3.85 -9.67
N SER A 125 -2.37 4.43 -8.49
CA SER A 125 -2.91 3.95 -7.22
C SER A 125 -3.75 5.03 -6.56
N ILE A 126 -5.04 4.76 -6.38
CA ILE A 126 -5.97 5.64 -5.65
C ILE A 126 -6.40 4.89 -4.39
N ALA A 127 -5.88 5.32 -3.25
CA ALA A 127 -6.07 4.60 -1.99
C ALA A 127 -7.49 4.74 -1.46
N LEU A 128 -8.18 3.63 -1.14
CA LEU A 128 -9.38 3.69 -0.30
C LEU A 128 -9.01 3.82 1.18
N ASP A 129 -7.96 3.14 1.61
CA ASP A 129 -7.44 3.01 2.97
C ASP A 129 -8.40 2.33 3.96
N ALA A 130 -9.71 2.58 3.90
CA ALA A 130 -10.73 2.02 4.77
C ALA A 130 -11.57 0.93 4.07
N ALA A 131 -12.14 0.01 4.87
CA ALA A 131 -12.96 -1.10 4.38
C ALA A 131 -14.44 -0.73 4.16
N THR A 132 -14.95 0.28 4.86
CA THR A 132 -16.35 0.74 4.74
C THR A 132 -16.43 2.25 4.57
N LYS A 133 -17.58 2.75 4.11
CA LYS A 133 -17.84 4.17 3.94
C LYS A 133 -17.77 4.92 5.28
N GLU A 134 -18.30 4.32 6.33
CA GLU A 134 -18.36 4.92 7.67
C GLU A 134 -16.94 5.15 8.21
N ILE A 135 -16.10 4.12 8.16
CA ILE A 135 -14.70 4.19 8.59
C ILE A 135 -13.93 5.17 7.70
N PHE A 136 -14.16 5.15 6.38
CA PHE A 136 -13.57 6.11 5.46
C PHE A 136 -13.88 7.54 5.89
N ASP A 137 -15.16 7.86 6.11
CA ASP A 137 -15.59 9.19 6.48
C ASP A 137 -14.97 9.63 7.82
N ASP A 138 -14.86 8.71 8.78
CA ASP A 138 -14.30 8.95 10.13
C ASP A 138 -12.79 9.18 10.15
N VAL A 139 -12.02 8.61 9.20
CA VAL A 139 -10.55 8.66 9.24
C VAL A 139 -9.89 9.39 8.06
N LYS A 140 -10.63 9.60 6.97
CA LYS A 140 -10.11 10.14 5.70
C LYS A 140 -11.07 11.08 4.98
N GLY A 141 -12.37 10.90 5.13
CA GLY A 141 -13.38 11.64 4.38
C GLY A 141 -13.73 13.00 4.98
N TYR A 142 -14.97 13.42 4.76
CA TYR A 142 -15.42 14.77 5.10
C TYR A 142 -15.43 15.07 6.61
N LYS A 143 -15.66 14.07 7.48
CA LYS A 143 -15.74 14.29 8.94
C LYS A 143 -14.42 14.74 9.54
N VAL A 144 -13.30 14.50 8.85
CA VAL A 144 -11.97 14.96 9.25
C VAL A 144 -11.53 16.22 8.52
N GLY A 145 -12.45 16.88 7.82
CA GLY A 145 -12.22 18.16 7.13
C GLY A 145 -11.53 18.01 5.77
N ASN A 146 -11.70 16.87 5.09
CA ASN A 146 -11.19 16.63 3.74
C ASN A 146 -12.30 16.75 2.70
N ARG A 147 -11.93 17.09 1.46
CA ARG A 147 -12.87 17.07 0.31
C ARG A 147 -13.21 15.66 -0.20
N PHE A 148 -12.62 14.64 0.42
CA PHE A 148 -12.73 13.26 -0.03
C PHE A 148 -14.08 12.67 0.34
N THR A 149 -14.70 12.02 -0.64
CA THR A 149 -15.88 11.18 -0.44
C THR A 149 -15.56 9.74 -0.84
N TRP A 150 -16.25 8.79 -0.20
CA TRP A 150 -16.17 7.37 -0.54
C TRP A 150 -16.56 7.14 -1.99
N GLU A 151 -17.67 7.72 -2.43
CA GLU A 151 -18.19 7.62 -3.80
C GLU A 151 -17.23 8.24 -4.81
N GLY A 152 -16.56 9.35 -4.44
CA GLY A 152 -15.56 10.01 -5.27
C GLY A 152 -14.34 9.13 -5.51
N HIS A 153 -13.84 8.44 -4.47
CA HIS A 153 -12.73 7.49 -4.63
C HIS A 153 -13.13 6.29 -5.48
N TRP A 154 -14.34 5.74 -5.28
CA TRP A 154 -14.84 4.66 -6.12
C TRP A 154 -15.02 5.07 -7.58
N ARG A 155 -15.51 6.29 -7.85
CA ARG A 155 -15.61 6.82 -9.21
C ARG A 155 -14.24 6.93 -9.84
N ALA A 156 -13.26 7.50 -9.12
CA ALA A 156 -11.91 7.65 -9.63
C ALA A 156 -11.23 6.30 -9.90
N LEU A 157 -11.43 5.29 -9.06
CA LEU A 157 -10.96 3.91 -9.32
C LEU A 157 -11.62 3.33 -10.58
N LYS A 158 -12.94 3.50 -10.75
CA LYS A 158 -13.68 3.05 -11.93
C LYS A 158 -13.26 3.75 -13.22
N ASP A 159 -12.85 5.01 -13.14
CA ASP A 159 -12.35 5.74 -14.29
C ASP A 159 -10.89 5.38 -14.59
N ALA A 160 -10.07 5.19 -13.56
CA ALA A 160 -8.70 4.72 -13.70
C ALA A 160 -8.61 3.37 -14.44
N ILE A 161 -9.49 2.40 -14.15
CA ILE A 161 -9.47 1.09 -14.85
C ILE A 161 -9.83 1.19 -16.35
N LYS A 162 -10.44 2.30 -16.79
CA LYS A 162 -10.71 2.54 -18.22
C LYS A 162 -9.53 3.20 -18.93
N ILE A 163 -8.56 3.74 -18.18
CA ILE A 163 -7.46 4.58 -18.69
C ILE A 163 -6.11 3.85 -18.56
N PHE A 164 -5.89 3.15 -17.44
CA PHE A 164 -4.64 2.44 -17.14
C PHE A 164 -4.83 0.92 -17.26
N ASP A 165 -3.83 0.24 -17.80
CA ASP A 165 -3.80 -1.23 -17.89
C ASP A 165 -3.72 -1.90 -16.51
N SER A 166 -3.18 -1.18 -15.52
CA SER A 166 -3.07 -1.66 -14.16
C SER A 166 -3.40 -0.55 -13.17
N VAL A 167 -4.30 -0.86 -12.25
CA VAL A 167 -4.75 0.04 -11.18
C VAL A 167 -4.54 -0.63 -9.84
N ASN A 168 -4.00 0.13 -8.91
CA ASN A 168 -3.81 -0.29 -7.53
C ASN A 168 -4.73 0.50 -6.59
N THR A 169 -4.98 -0.08 -5.43
CA THR A 169 -5.48 0.65 -4.27
C THR A 169 -4.79 0.18 -3.00
N HIS A 170 -4.94 0.95 -1.94
CA HIS A 170 -4.45 0.62 -0.62
C HIS A 170 -5.63 0.33 0.31
N LEU A 171 -5.44 -0.65 1.19
CA LEU A 171 -6.32 -0.91 2.33
C LEU A 171 -5.47 -1.02 3.59
N ILE A 172 -5.95 -0.44 4.68
CA ILE A 172 -5.33 -0.46 5.99
C ILE A 172 -6.16 -1.37 6.90
N VAL A 173 -5.49 -2.36 7.49
CA VAL A 173 -6.06 -3.25 8.51
C VAL A 173 -5.81 -2.65 9.88
N GLY A 174 -6.85 -2.49 10.70
CA GLY A 174 -6.80 -1.96 12.05
C GLY A 174 -7.30 -0.52 12.20
N LEU A 175 -8.17 -0.05 11.30
CA LEU A 175 -8.88 1.22 11.42
C LEU A 175 -10.23 1.10 12.13
N GLY A 176 -10.65 -0.11 12.50
CA GLY A 176 -11.91 -0.40 13.20
C GLY A 176 -12.85 -1.33 12.42
N GLU A 177 -12.40 -1.81 11.26
CA GLU A 177 -13.16 -2.70 10.39
C GLU A 177 -13.25 -4.14 10.90
N SER A 178 -14.33 -4.83 10.57
CA SER A 178 -14.45 -6.28 10.76
C SER A 178 -13.70 -7.08 9.70
N ASP A 179 -13.48 -8.37 9.95
CA ASP A 179 -12.81 -9.26 8.99
C ASP A 179 -13.68 -9.47 7.75
N LYS A 180 -15.00 -9.58 7.93
CA LYS A 180 -15.96 -9.68 6.83
C LYS A 180 -16.04 -8.40 6.01
N ALA A 181 -15.93 -7.22 6.62
CA ALA A 181 -15.84 -5.96 5.88
C ALA A 181 -14.61 -5.92 4.97
N LEU A 182 -13.44 -6.36 5.49
CA LEU A 182 -12.22 -6.52 4.70
C LEU A 182 -12.38 -7.55 3.57
N TYR A 183 -13.00 -8.69 3.85
CA TYR A 183 -13.27 -9.71 2.84
C TYR A 183 -14.13 -9.13 1.69
N ASN A 184 -15.24 -8.48 2.02
CA ASN A 184 -16.17 -7.93 1.03
C ASN A 184 -15.54 -6.84 0.16
N ILE A 185 -14.77 -5.91 0.77
CA ILE A 185 -14.10 -4.85 0.01
C ILE A 185 -13.00 -5.43 -0.90
N MET A 186 -12.24 -6.42 -0.42
CA MET A 186 -11.20 -7.08 -1.22
C MET A 186 -11.79 -7.90 -2.37
N ALA A 187 -12.89 -8.61 -2.14
CA ALA A 187 -13.63 -9.32 -3.18
C ALA A 187 -14.05 -8.35 -4.29
N ARG A 188 -14.74 -7.27 -3.92
CA ARG A 188 -15.23 -6.27 -4.88
C ARG A 188 -14.11 -5.61 -5.68
N LEU A 189 -12.99 -5.26 -5.04
CA LEU A 189 -11.83 -4.69 -5.72
C LEU A 189 -11.18 -5.71 -6.67
N SER A 190 -11.05 -6.96 -6.24
CA SER A 190 -10.51 -8.04 -7.05
C SER A 190 -11.40 -8.36 -8.26
N ASP A 191 -12.72 -8.33 -8.13
CA ASP A 191 -13.66 -8.53 -9.24
C ASP A 191 -13.52 -7.44 -10.32
N MET A 192 -13.06 -6.25 -9.93
CA MET A 192 -12.76 -5.14 -10.85
C MET A 192 -11.34 -5.21 -11.44
N GLY A 193 -10.55 -6.24 -11.10
CA GLY A 193 -9.15 -6.36 -11.51
C GLY A 193 -8.20 -5.37 -10.82
N ILE A 194 -8.65 -4.71 -9.74
CA ILE A 194 -7.82 -3.74 -9.00
C ILE A 194 -6.91 -4.50 -8.03
N SER A 195 -5.61 -4.25 -8.14
CA SER A 195 -4.61 -4.85 -7.26
C SER A 195 -4.56 -4.13 -5.91
N ILE A 196 -4.48 -4.91 -4.83
CA ILE A 196 -4.57 -4.39 -3.45
C ILE A 196 -3.20 -4.44 -2.79
N ALA A 197 -2.71 -3.30 -2.33
CA ALA A 197 -1.61 -3.21 -1.37
C ALA A 197 -2.17 -3.11 0.05
N LEU A 198 -1.89 -4.12 0.88
CA LEU A 198 -2.27 -4.14 2.29
C LEU A 198 -1.22 -3.47 3.17
N PHE A 199 -1.71 -2.70 4.12
CA PHE A 199 -0.95 -2.11 5.21
C PHE A 199 -1.57 -2.48 6.54
N ALA A 200 -0.75 -2.67 7.57
CA ALA A 200 -1.25 -2.70 8.93
C ALA A 200 -1.24 -1.29 9.50
N PHE A 201 -2.29 -0.92 10.23
CA PHE A 201 -2.37 0.39 10.86
C PHE A 201 -1.17 0.60 11.76
N MET A 202 -0.49 1.74 11.57
CA MET A 202 0.65 2.16 12.36
C MET A 202 0.27 3.42 13.14
N PRO A 203 0.12 3.34 14.48
CA PRO A 203 -0.37 4.43 15.31
C PRO A 203 0.67 5.54 15.46
N VAL A 204 0.75 6.42 14.46
CA VAL A 204 1.61 7.61 14.50
C VAL A 204 1.07 8.67 15.46
N PHE A 205 -0.23 8.68 15.75
CA PHE A 205 -0.90 9.61 16.67
C PHE A 205 -1.67 8.89 17.80
N GLY A 206 -1.25 7.68 18.14
CA GLY A 206 -1.99 6.81 19.07
C GLY A 206 -2.93 5.84 18.35
N GLY A 207 -3.58 4.97 19.15
CA GLY A 207 -4.33 3.82 18.66
C GLY A 207 -3.53 2.51 18.74
N LYS A 208 -4.16 1.40 18.33
CA LYS A 208 -3.61 0.05 18.45
C LYS A 208 -3.45 -0.59 17.09
N GLN A 209 -2.28 -1.17 16.82
CA GLN A 209 -2.06 -1.99 15.62
C GLN A 209 -2.95 -3.23 15.63
N PRO A 210 -3.36 -3.76 14.47
CA PRO A 210 -4.02 -5.07 14.44
C PRO A 210 -3.10 -6.14 15.04
N SER A 211 -3.67 -7.19 15.61
CA SER A 211 -2.84 -8.33 16.00
C SER A 211 -2.16 -8.93 14.78
N LEU A 212 -0.96 -9.48 14.97
CA LEU A 212 -0.22 -10.07 13.87
C LEU A 212 -1.00 -11.24 13.26
N HIS A 213 -1.60 -12.08 14.09
CA HIS A 213 -2.34 -13.28 13.66
C HIS A 213 -3.55 -12.90 12.79
N ARG A 214 -4.31 -11.86 13.19
CA ARG A 214 -5.37 -11.28 12.36
C ARG A 214 -4.82 -10.84 11.00
N TYR A 215 -3.74 -10.06 11.01
CA TYR A 215 -3.16 -9.53 9.78
C TYR A 215 -2.68 -10.62 8.82
N ARG A 216 -2.12 -11.73 9.34
CA ARG A 216 -1.71 -12.90 8.54
C ARG A 216 -2.88 -13.53 7.80
N VAL A 217 -3.99 -13.72 8.51
CA VAL A 217 -5.21 -14.27 7.92
C VAL A 217 -5.74 -13.34 6.82
N ILE A 218 -5.74 -12.02 7.04
CA ILE A 218 -6.14 -11.03 6.01
C ILE A 218 -5.17 -11.03 4.80
N GLN A 219 -3.86 -11.18 5.02
CA GLN A 219 -2.88 -11.34 3.94
C GLN A 219 -3.17 -12.60 3.11
N LEU A 220 -3.51 -13.71 3.76
CA LEU A 220 -3.91 -14.95 3.10
C LEU A 220 -5.19 -14.75 2.26
N MET A 221 -6.22 -14.08 2.80
CA MET A 221 -7.42 -13.76 2.02
C MET A 221 -7.10 -12.92 0.78
N ARG A 222 -6.32 -11.85 0.93
CA ARG A 222 -5.90 -10.99 -0.19
C ARG A 222 -5.13 -11.77 -1.24
N TYR A 223 -4.28 -12.69 -0.81
CA TYR A 223 -3.57 -13.59 -1.71
C TYR A 223 -4.57 -14.44 -2.52
N LEU A 224 -5.48 -15.14 -1.86
CA LEU A 224 -6.48 -15.98 -2.52
C LEU A 224 -7.35 -15.19 -3.51
N PHE A 225 -7.78 -13.97 -3.16
CA PHE A 225 -8.47 -13.09 -4.11
C PHE A 225 -7.63 -12.77 -5.33
N SER A 226 -6.33 -12.47 -5.17
CA SER A 226 -5.43 -12.22 -6.31
C SER A 226 -5.15 -13.45 -7.18
N ARG A 227 -5.52 -14.63 -6.70
CA ARG A 227 -5.49 -15.89 -7.45
C ARG A 227 -6.88 -16.28 -8.00
N ASN A 228 -7.84 -15.36 -7.91
CA ASN A 228 -9.22 -15.50 -8.38
C ASN A 228 -10.08 -16.52 -7.61
N TYR A 229 -9.69 -16.93 -6.41
CA TYR A 229 -10.58 -17.75 -5.56
C TYR A 229 -11.68 -16.89 -4.93
N ARG A 230 -12.83 -17.53 -4.70
CA ARG A 230 -14.03 -16.95 -4.06
C ARG A 230 -14.60 -17.97 -3.08
N ASN A 231 -15.49 -17.50 -2.19
CA ASN A 231 -16.22 -18.34 -1.23
C ASN A 231 -15.31 -19.25 -0.39
N PHE A 232 -14.08 -18.80 -0.10
CA PHE A 232 -13.07 -19.57 0.61
C PHE A 232 -13.06 -19.30 2.12
N ALA A 233 -13.94 -18.45 2.65
CA ALA A 233 -13.91 -18.03 4.04
C ALA A 233 -15.29 -18.10 4.68
N GLU A 234 -15.35 -18.62 5.89
CA GLU A 234 -16.55 -18.69 6.74
C GLU A 234 -16.45 -17.68 7.88
N PHE A 235 -17.58 -17.05 8.21
CA PHE A 235 -17.64 -15.96 9.19
C PHE A 235 -18.69 -16.21 10.26
N GLU A 236 -18.34 -15.89 11.50
CA GLU A 236 -19.23 -15.86 12.66
C GLU A 236 -19.08 -14.50 13.32
N ASP A 237 -20.18 -13.79 13.60
CA ASP A 237 -20.17 -12.44 14.20
C ASP A 237 -19.16 -11.47 13.55
N GLU A 238 -19.11 -11.45 12.21
CA GLU A 238 -18.23 -10.61 11.39
C GLU A 238 -16.71 -10.93 11.50
N ARG A 239 -16.35 -11.95 12.28
CA ARG A 239 -14.99 -12.51 12.42
C ARG A 239 -14.84 -13.73 11.51
N VAL A 240 -13.68 -13.87 10.87
CA VAL A 240 -13.38 -15.09 10.10
C VAL A 240 -13.07 -16.25 11.05
N MET A 241 -13.69 -17.40 10.78
CA MET A 241 -13.51 -18.62 11.55
C MET A 241 -12.70 -19.67 10.78
N GLU A 242 -12.96 -19.81 9.48
CA GLU A 242 -12.29 -20.81 8.63
C GLU A 242 -11.83 -20.18 7.31
N ILE A 243 -10.68 -20.62 6.80
CA ILE A 243 -10.21 -20.36 5.43
C ILE A 243 -9.93 -21.69 4.74
N ILE A 244 -10.62 -21.93 3.63
CA ILE A 244 -10.40 -23.03 2.71
C ILE A 244 -9.29 -22.64 1.74
N VAL A 245 -8.25 -23.46 1.68
CA VAL A 245 -7.06 -23.24 0.85
C VAL A 245 -6.97 -24.36 -0.19
N PRO A 246 -7.06 -24.02 -1.49
CA PRO A 246 -6.84 -24.97 -2.57
C PRO A 246 -5.43 -25.58 -2.53
N GLU A 247 -5.30 -26.90 -2.73
CA GLU A 247 -4.03 -27.63 -2.71
C GLU A 247 -3.03 -27.06 -3.73
N GLU A 248 -3.51 -26.55 -4.87
CA GLU A 248 -2.66 -25.92 -5.89
C GLU A 248 -1.89 -24.69 -5.36
N GLU A 249 -2.42 -24.00 -4.35
CA GLU A 249 -1.77 -22.86 -3.72
C GLU A 249 -0.89 -23.25 -2.52
N ARG A 250 -0.95 -24.51 -2.08
CA ARG A 250 -0.21 -24.98 -0.90
C ARG A 250 1.28 -24.70 -1.01
N LYS A 251 1.89 -25.00 -2.16
CA LYS A 251 3.32 -24.75 -2.37
C LYS A 251 3.66 -23.26 -2.23
N ASN A 252 2.82 -22.37 -2.74
CA ASN A 252 3.04 -20.92 -2.69
C ASN A 252 2.86 -20.37 -1.28
N ILE A 253 1.81 -20.81 -0.61
CA ILE A 253 1.47 -20.40 0.76
C ILE A 253 2.55 -20.89 1.74
N MET A 254 2.99 -22.15 1.62
CA MET A 254 4.07 -22.73 2.44
C MET A 254 5.45 -22.11 2.16
N ARG A 255 5.61 -21.38 1.06
CA ARG A 255 6.79 -20.54 0.79
C ARG A 255 6.69 -19.12 1.37
N GLY A 256 5.52 -18.77 1.91
CA GLY A 256 5.24 -17.46 2.50
C GLY A 256 4.93 -16.36 1.48
N ILE A 257 4.55 -16.72 0.24
CA ILE A 257 4.18 -15.76 -0.80
C ILE A 257 3.04 -14.80 -0.37
N PRO A 258 1.98 -15.24 0.32
CA PRO A 258 0.91 -14.35 0.78
C PRO A 258 1.37 -13.21 1.68
N PHE A 259 2.48 -13.42 2.41
CA PHE A 259 2.95 -12.52 3.47
C PHE A 259 3.98 -11.50 2.99
N LEU A 260 4.30 -11.52 1.70
CA LEU A 260 5.17 -10.53 1.08
C LEU A 260 4.50 -9.15 1.03
N THR A 261 5.32 -8.12 0.89
CA THR A 261 4.84 -6.78 0.55
C THR A 261 4.04 -6.81 -0.75
N SER A 262 2.74 -6.54 -0.65
CA SER A 262 1.83 -6.41 -1.79
C SER A 262 1.86 -5.01 -2.41
N GLY A 263 1.47 -4.89 -3.69
CA GLY A 263 1.39 -3.63 -4.43
C GLY A 263 1.94 -3.77 -5.84
N CYS A 264 2.58 -2.71 -6.35
CA CYS A 264 3.20 -2.72 -7.69
C CYS A 264 4.28 -3.82 -7.83
N PRO A 265 4.55 -4.29 -9.05
CA PRO A 265 5.69 -5.18 -9.32
C PRO A 265 7.00 -4.58 -8.80
N GLY A 266 7.78 -5.39 -8.09
CA GLY A 266 9.04 -4.97 -7.46
C GLY A 266 8.86 -4.10 -6.20
N CYS A 267 7.67 -4.02 -5.62
CA CYS A 267 7.47 -3.36 -4.32
C CYS A 267 7.98 -4.26 -3.19
N ASN A 268 8.94 -3.77 -2.39
CA ASN A 268 9.56 -4.56 -1.32
C ASN A 268 9.92 -3.75 -0.07
N ARG A 269 9.21 -2.64 0.19
CA ARG A 269 9.47 -1.77 1.35
C ARG A 269 9.37 -2.51 2.70
N PRO A 270 10.45 -2.55 3.51
CA PRO A 270 10.37 -3.03 4.89
C PRO A 270 9.90 -1.92 5.85
N PHE A 271 9.41 -2.30 7.03
CA PHE A 271 9.22 -1.41 8.20
C PHE A 271 8.25 -0.23 8.03
N TYR A 272 7.38 -0.28 7.02
CA TYR A 272 6.34 0.72 6.86
C TYR A 272 5.22 0.56 7.90
N ASN A 273 4.97 -0.68 8.35
CA ASN A 273 3.94 -1.02 9.32
C ASN A 273 4.48 -1.31 10.73
N GLU A 274 5.78 -1.57 10.89
CA GLU A 274 6.37 -2.04 12.15
C GLU A 274 7.67 -1.32 12.48
N ARG A 275 8.12 -1.38 13.74
CA ARG A 275 9.43 -0.84 14.14
C ARG A 275 10.54 -1.75 13.63
N PRO A 276 11.67 -1.20 13.14
CA PRO A 276 12.87 -2.01 12.94
C PRO A 276 13.19 -2.82 14.21
N GLY A 277 13.42 -4.12 14.05
CA GLY A 277 13.62 -5.06 15.17
C GLY A 277 12.35 -5.65 15.78
N GLY A 278 11.16 -5.16 15.40
CA GLY A 278 9.87 -5.77 15.76
C GLY A 278 9.48 -6.91 14.82
N LYS A 279 8.31 -7.53 15.09
CA LYS A 279 7.72 -8.52 14.16
C LYS A 279 7.35 -7.84 12.83
N ILE A 280 7.71 -8.47 11.72
CA ILE A 280 7.51 -7.95 10.37
C ILE A 280 6.08 -8.25 9.91
N TYR A 281 5.30 -7.24 9.52
CA TYR A 281 3.95 -7.47 8.98
C TYR A 281 4.01 -7.79 7.49
N ASN A 282 4.77 -7.01 6.70
CA ASN A 282 4.93 -7.24 5.27
C ASN A 282 6.38 -7.61 4.97
N TYR A 283 6.62 -8.84 4.52
CA TYR A 283 7.97 -9.31 4.25
C TYR A 283 8.53 -8.71 2.95
N PRO A 284 9.71 -8.08 2.98
CA PRO A 284 10.32 -7.48 1.80
C PRO A 284 10.97 -8.52 0.85
N PHE A 285 11.11 -9.77 1.28
CA PHE A 285 11.65 -10.88 0.50
C PHE A 285 11.05 -12.20 0.97
N LEU A 286 11.22 -13.26 0.17
CA LEU A 286 10.72 -14.59 0.54
C LEU A 286 11.28 -15.03 1.89
N PRO A 287 10.42 -15.32 2.88
CA PRO A 287 10.88 -15.82 4.16
C PRO A 287 11.55 -17.19 4.01
N LYS A 288 12.51 -17.49 4.90
CA LYS A 288 13.08 -18.83 5.00
C LYS A 288 11.97 -19.85 5.31
N LYS A 289 12.15 -21.11 4.88
CA LYS A 289 11.13 -22.17 5.05
C LYS A 289 10.63 -22.34 6.48
N ASN A 290 11.50 -22.20 7.48
CA ASN A 290 11.09 -22.27 8.90
C ASN A 290 10.19 -21.10 9.28
N VAL A 291 10.56 -19.88 8.90
CA VAL A 291 9.76 -18.67 9.12
C VAL A 291 8.42 -18.80 8.39
N ALA A 292 8.41 -19.22 7.12
CA ALA A 292 7.18 -19.40 6.35
C ALA A 292 6.17 -20.34 7.04
N ARG A 293 6.65 -21.44 7.65
CA ARG A 293 5.79 -22.34 8.44
C ARG A 293 5.24 -21.68 9.69
N GLU A 294 6.04 -20.86 10.37
CA GLU A 294 5.56 -20.09 11.52
C GLU A 294 4.47 -19.10 11.11
N LEU A 295 4.56 -18.46 9.96
CA LEU A 295 3.52 -17.55 9.46
C LEU A 295 2.17 -18.26 9.22
N ILE A 296 2.20 -19.54 8.85
CA ILE A 296 0.98 -20.35 8.75
C ILE A 296 0.41 -20.68 10.12
N LYS A 297 1.26 -21.01 11.10
CA LYS A 297 0.82 -21.19 12.49
C LYS A 297 0.21 -19.91 13.05
N GLU A 298 0.79 -18.75 12.75
CA GLU A 298 0.21 -17.45 13.11
C GLU A 298 -1.18 -17.24 12.47
N CYS A 299 -1.45 -17.78 11.27
CA CYS A 299 -2.81 -17.81 10.72
C CYS A 299 -3.73 -18.74 11.53
N GLU A 300 -3.26 -19.96 11.82
CA GLU A 300 -4.00 -21.01 12.55
C GLU A 300 -4.37 -20.59 13.98
N GLU A 301 -3.59 -19.70 14.60
CA GLU A 301 -3.90 -19.09 15.90
C GLU A 301 -5.07 -18.09 15.84
N TYR A 302 -5.51 -17.67 14.65
CA TYR A 302 -6.61 -16.71 14.47
C TYR A 302 -7.84 -17.32 13.81
N ALA A 303 -7.65 -18.18 12.79
CA ALA A 303 -8.70 -18.87 12.06
C ALA A 303 -8.22 -20.26 11.63
N LYS A 304 -9.14 -21.23 11.52
CA LYS A 304 -8.82 -22.59 11.06
C LYS A 304 -8.48 -22.58 9.57
N ILE A 305 -7.34 -23.17 9.21
CA ILE A 305 -6.89 -23.27 7.82
C ILE A 305 -7.14 -24.69 7.31
N ILE A 306 -8.02 -24.84 6.33
CA ILE A 306 -8.46 -26.13 5.78
C ILE A 306 -7.86 -26.28 4.39
N TRP A 307 -7.02 -27.30 4.18
CA TRP A 307 -6.38 -27.60 2.90
C TRP A 307 -7.24 -28.62 2.14
N ILE A 308 -7.61 -28.32 0.89
CA ILE A 308 -8.46 -29.18 0.05
C ILE A 308 -7.82 -29.54 -1.30
#